data_AF-A0A2B7WNM8-F1
#
_entry.id   AF-A0A2B7WNM8-F1
#
_cell.length_a   1.000
_cell.length_b   1.000
_cell.length_c   1.000
_cell.angle_alpha   90.00
_cell.angle_beta   90.00
_cell.angle_gamma   90.00
#
_symmetry.space_group_name_H-M   'P 1'
#
loop_
_entity.id
_entity.type
_entity.pdbx_description
1 polymer ?
#
loop_
_entity_poly.entity_id
_entity_poly.type
_entity_poly.pdbx_seq_one_letter_code
_entity_poly.pdbx_strand_id
1 'polypeptide(L)'
;MTSRTLLEYLTEPNPKLDSDNSSQGLPTEQADIAEIKLRDWDDFTLDTLLACYGDILRKPRSSLPKCSPDLTTLECEIWTEDTFEHLMTRSIVPQVSVGLAKAQREMSISNAIDMTRGGRANIGGEGNLLFPDWAGAVKTAGKTGYVNRCPGETKLERKWKSTMSRDYIAYNWPITQLLKYCYIQWGTRYGYIINEDEVVVMRFSRERVGSGIAMKRSPRRLAPQQELSPRSHQRSDSYTSASSQMQIDARSPQHSRQSSEQGHLHSRSHQRNISLASSISRMSIDDKSSGRRSQQSSLSSGTGGGNHPMTSSFRDDEQGIDLDPIEFKRIPWSNSGPRNLTVKLALWWIHMLSGDGRDIYIGRDYPPLHSWRPVAGGYEHISTGSVVSTKPTSGEILQYQSPQRPSTPQNQDGSISSLSSPLSSLPSRVGSSPDYIASPSARRPSPPERSPPRGSHLIMEDIVHFEFDESRDMFVYVTKGSNEWRCMDRGVQVLSAKSRKVYLPYVTNGKAQLREIKRSEPRAESAGNSSGRESDHSNGKGKKKKP
;
A
#
# COMPACT_ATOMS: atom_id res chain seq x y z
N MET A 1 -14.54 3.93 43.57
CA MET A 1 -13.55 3.95 42.46
C MET A 1 -13.54 5.36 41.91
N THR A 2 -12.39 6.03 41.86
CA THR A 2 -12.28 7.38 41.30
C THR A 2 -12.58 7.32 39.81
N SER A 3 -13.57 8.10 39.36
CA SER A 3 -13.87 8.21 37.93
C SER A 3 -12.71 8.91 37.23
N ARG A 4 -12.31 8.39 36.06
CA ARG A 4 -11.21 8.91 35.28
C ARG A 4 -11.60 9.02 33.81
N THR A 5 -11.12 10.06 33.15
CA THR A 5 -11.34 10.31 31.72
C THR A 5 -10.29 9.60 30.85
N LEU A 6 -10.56 9.43 29.55
CA LEU A 6 -9.54 8.92 28.62
C LEU A 6 -8.40 9.93 28.44
N LEU A 7 -8.71 11.24 28.51
CA LEU A 7 -7.70 12.29 28.47
C LEU A 7 -6.69 12.12 29.61
N GLU A 8 -7.14 12.00 30.86
CA GLU A 8 -6.25 11.79 32.01
C GLU A 8 -5.47 10.47 31.91
N TYR A 9 -6.06 9.45 31.29
CA TYR A 9 -5.46 8.13 31.14
C TYR A 9 -4.34 8.12 30.09
N LEU A 10 -4.60 8.69 28.91
CA LEU A 10 -3.63 8.76 27.83
C LEU A 10 -2.57 9.85 28.06
N THR A 11 -2.75 10.72 29.05
CA THR A 11 -1.77 11.76 29.41
C THR A 11 -0.95 11.44 30.66
N GLU A 12 -1.04 10.21 31.18
CA GLU A 12 -0.10 9.76 32.21
C GLU A 12 1.36 9.92 31.76
N PRO A 13 2.28 10.21 32.70
CA PRO A 13 3.71 10.19 32.39
C PRO A 13 4.14 8.90 31.71
N ASN A 14 5.03 9.02 30.74
CA ASN A 14 5.74 7.87 30.20
C ASN A 14 6.80 7.37 31.19
N PRO A 15 7.24 6.12 31.08
CA PRO A 15 8.38 5.63 31.86
C PRO A 15 9.62 6.51 31.66
N LYS A 16 10.42 6.63 32.73
CA LYS A 16 11.77 7.17 32.62
C LYS A 16 12.64 6.11 31.94
N LEU A 17 13.35 6.51 30.91
CA LEU A 17 14.23 5.65 30.13
C LEU A 17 15.68 5.88 30.56
N ASP A 18 16.48 4.82 30.52
CA ASP A 18 17.93 4.86 30.61
C ASP A 18 18.49 4.49 29.24
N SER A 19 18.97 5.49 28.50
CA SER A 19 19.50 5.33 27.14
C SER A 19 21.02 5.43 27.08
N ASP A 20 21.72 5.36 28.22
CA ASP A 20 23.17 5.55 28.28
C ASP A 20 23.92 4.50 27.44
N ASN A 21 23.39 3.28 27.43
CA ASN A 21 23.90 2.13 26.68
C ASN A 21 23.29 1.96 25.27
N SER A 22 22.47 2.92 24.82
CA SER A 22 21.80 2.83 23.52
C SER A 22 22.82 2.79 22.38
N SER A 23 22.66 1.81 21.49
CA SER A 23 23.58 1.54 20.40
C SER A 23 23.71 2.73 19.45
N GLN A 24 24.95 3.04 19.07
CA GLN A 24 25.27 4.11 18.12
C GLN A 24 25.28 3.57 16.68
N GLY A 25 25.33 4.49 15.71
CA GLY A 25 25.50 4.19 14.29
C GLY A 25 24.46 4.88 13.42
N LEU A 26 24.51 4.56 12.13
CA LEU A 26 23.51 5.05 11.18
C LEU A 26 22.24 4.19 11.26
N PRO A 27 21.05 4.78 10.99
CA PRO A 27 19.86 4.00 10.74
C PRO A 27 20.01 3.19 9.44
N THR A 28 19.08 2.27 9.18
CA THR A 28 19.07 1.49 7.94
C THR A 28 19.02 2.40 6.73
N GLU A 29 19.96 2.24 5.80
CA GLU A 29 20.03 3.00 4.57
C GLU A 29 18.78 2.77 3.71
N GLN A 30 18.26 3.84 3.13
CA GLN A 30 17.10 3.81 2.25
C GLN A 30 17.36 4.62 0.99
N ALA A 31 17.27 3.97 -0.17
CA ALA A 31 17.25 4.67 -1.44
C ALA A 31 16.03 5.60 -1.53
N ASP A 32 16.27 6.85 -1.91
CA ASP A 32 15.23 7.86 -2.09
C ASP A 32 14.27 7.47 -3.21
N ILE A 33 12.99 7.76 -2.99
CA ILE A 33 11.90 7.52 -3.95
C ILE A 33 11.24 8.81 -4.42
N ALA A 34 11.55 9.93 -3.77
CA ALA A 34 11.07 11.27 -4.04
C ALA A 34 11.95 12.29 -3.33
N GLU A 35 11.90 13.55 -3.76
CA GLU A 35 12.49 14.65 -3.01
C GLU A 35 11.69 14.87 -1.70
N ILE A 36 12.37 14.78 -0.55
CA ILE A 36 11.74 14.98 0.75
C ILE A 36 11.78 16.46 1.13
N LYS A 37 10.61 17.10 1.09
CA LYS A 37 10.35 18.41 1.67
C LYS A 37 9.54 18.23 2.94
N LEU A 38 9.96 18.86 4.04
CA LEU A 38 9.28 18.79 5.33
C LEU A 38 8.67 20.14 5.69
N ARG A 39 7.45 20.13 6.21
CA ARG A 39 6.80 21.28 6.84
C ARG A 39 6.14 20.87 8.16
N ASP A 40 5.95 21.83 9.05
CA ASP A 40 5.25 21.58 10.30
C ASP A 40 3.78 21.25 10.04
N TRP A 41 3.24 20.30 10.80
CA TRP A 41 1.82 19.94 10.77
C TRP A 41 1.06 20.82 11.78
N ASP A 42 0.67 22.01 11.32
CA ASP A 42 0.16 23.09 12.19
C ASP A 42 -1.16 22.77 12.89
N ASP A 43 -2.04 21.97 12.27
CA ASP A 43 -3.33 21.61 12.87
C ASP A 43 -3.28 20.33 13.73
N PHE A 44 -2.15 19.63 13.82
CA PHE A 44 -1.96 18.49 14.75
C PHE A 44 -1.60 18.99 16.17
N THR A 45 -2.58 19.59 16.85
CA THR A 45 -2.43 20.18 18.19
C THR A 45 -3.41 19.58 19.21
N LEU A 46 -3.14 19.78 20.50
CA LEU A 46 -4.07 19.35 21.56
C LEU A 46 -5.43 20.05 21.42
N ASP A 47 -5.46 21.32 21.03
CA ASP A 47 -6.71 22.08 20.87
C ASP A 47 -7.55 21.51 19.74
N THR A 48 -6.94 21.23 18.58
CA THR A 48 -7.62 20.55 17.47
C THR A 48 -8.14 19.17 17.89
N LEU A 49 -7.30 18.38 18.57
CA LEU A 49 -7.69 17.07 19.08
C LEU A 49 -8.92 17.15 20.00
N LEU A 50 -8.93 18.10 20.95
CA LEU A 50 -10.03 18.28 21.88
C LEU A 50 -11.27 18.87 21.22
N ALA A 51 -11.13 19.67 20.16
CA ALA A 51 -12.25 20.13 19.35
C ALA A 51 -12.89 18.97 18.57
N CYS A 52 -12.09 18.00 18.12
CA CYS A 52 -12.56 16.83 17.37
C CYS A 52 -13.13 15.72 18.25
N TYR A 53 -12.46 15.37 19.36
CA TYR A 53 -12.76 14.18 20.17
C TYR A 53 -12.94 14.49 21.67
N GLY A 54 -13.12 15.76 22.04
CA GLY A 54 -13.15 16.18 23.45
C GLY A 54 -14.30 15.59 24.26
N ASP A 55 -15.45 15.39 23.64
CA ASP A 55 -16.62 14.72 24.20
C ASP A 55 -16.28 13.27 24.61
N ILE A 56 -15.60 12.52 23.74
CA ILE A 56 -15.15 11.16 24.01
C ILE A 56 -14.02 11.15 25.04
N LEU A 57 -13.02 12.04 24.88
CA LEU A 57 -11.82 12.05 25.71
C LEU A 57 -12.12 12.47 27.16
N ARG A 58 -13.01 13.44 27.38
CA ARG A 58 -13.34 14.00 28.71
C ARG A 58 -14.48 13.27 29.41
N LYS A 59 -15.13 12.30 28.76
CA LYS A 59 -16.19 11.52 29.40
C LYS A 59 -15.65 10.74 30.62
N PRO A 60 -16.22 10.91 31.82
CA PRO A 60 -15.82 10.18 33.01
C PRO A 60 -16.11 8.68 32.88
N ARG A 61 -15.17 7.82 33.30
CA ARG A 61 -15.28 6.35 33.21
C ARG A 61 -14.91 5.70 34.53
N SER A 62 -15.62 4.64 34.91
CA SER A 62 -15.40 3.92 36.17
C SER A 62 -14.38 2.79 36.06
N SER A 63 -14.05 2.34 34.84
CA SER A 63 -13.16 1.19 34.60
C SER A 63 -12.16 1.46 33.46
N LEU A 64 -11.00 2.00 33.84
CA LEU A 64 -9.80 2.03 33.01
C LEU A 64 -8.74 1.15 33.70
N PRO A 65 -8.33 0.03 33.07
CA PRO A 65 -7.39 -0.90 33.70
C PRO A 65 -6.01 -0.26 33.87
N LYS A 66 -5.28 -0.64 34.92
CA LYS A 66 -3.82 -0.45 34.92
C LYS A 66 -3.25 -1.42 33.89
N CYS A 67 -2.57 -0.89 32.89
CA CYS A 67 -2.20 -1.67 31.70
C CYS A 67 -1.07 -2.68 31.91
N SER A 68 -0.20 -2.46 32.90
CA SER A 68 0.97 -3.28 33.16
C SER A 68 1.35 -3.19 34.63
N PRO A 69 1.96 -4.25 35.21
CA PRO A 69 2.78 -4.10 36.40
C PRO A 69 3.87 -3.04 36.17
N ASP A 70 4.41 -2.52 37.27
CA ASP A 70 5.49 -1.53 37.18
C ASP A 70 6.70 -2.15 36.44
N LEU A 71 7.37 -1.31 35.64
CA LEU A 71 8.56 -1.73 34.90
C LEU A 71 9.73 -1.89 35.88
N THR A 72 10.55 -2.91 35.64
CA THR A 72 11.82 -3.06 36.36
C THR A 72 12.87 -2.10 35.79
N THR A 73 13.95 -1.84 36.55
CA THR A 73 15.08 -1.02 36.07
C THR A 73 15.64 -1.56 34.76
N LEU A 74 15.84 -2.88 34.67
CA LEU A 74 16.38 -3.54 33.47
C LEU A 74 15.51 -3.31 32.23
N GLU A 75 14.19 -3.19 32.40
CA GLU A 75 13.28 -2.95 31.28
C GLU A 75 13.27 -1.51 30.80
N CYS A 76 13.74 -0.58 31.64
CA CYS A 76 13.92 0.82 31.27
C CYS A 76 15.29 1.08 30.63
N GLU A 77 16.23 0.14 30.69
CA GLU A 77 17.53 0.23 30.02
C GLU A 77 17.39 -0.07 28.52
N ILE A 78 17.68 0.93 27.69
CA ILE A 78 17.57 0.86 26.23
C ILE A 78 18.95 0.63 25.61
N TRP A 79 19.10 -0.50 24.94
CA TRP A 79 20.33 -0.94 24.28
C TRP A 79 20.18 -0.95 22.75
N THR A 80 19.05 -1.47 22.29
CA THR A 80 18.72 -1.68 20.88
C THR A 80 17.28 -1.27 20.59
N GLU A 81 16.92 -1.18 19.31
CA GLU A 81 15.53 -0.96 18.89
C GLU A 81 14.60 -2.02 19.52
N ASP A 82 15.00 -3.30 19.53
CA ASP A 82 14.23 -4.39 20.15
C ASP A 82 13.95 -4.16 21.66
N THR A 83 14.94 -3.70 22.44
CA THR A 83 14.71 -3.39 23.87
C THR A 83 13.74 -2.23 24.07
N PHE A 84 13.79 -1.22 23.20
CA PHE A 84 12.84 -0.09 23.26
C PHE A 84 11.44 -0.52 22.83
N GLU A 85 11.33 -1.38 21.81
CA GLU A 85 10.07 -1.97 21.40
C GLU A 85 9.44 -2.84 22.47
N HIS A 86 10.25 -3.61 23.20
CA HIS A 86 9.80 -4.38 24.35
C HIS A 86 9.14 -3.46 25.39
N LEU A 87 9.82 -2.38 25.79
CA LEU A 87 9.26 -1.38 26.72
C LEU A 87 7.95 -0.77 26.18
N MET A 88 7.92 -0.43 24.89
CA MET A 88 6.74 0.11 24.21
C MET A 88 5.54 -0.84 24.31
N THR A 89 5.74 -2.14 24.04
CA THR A 89 4.68 -3.15 24.14
C THR A 89 4.17 -3.34 25.58
N ARG A 90 5.01 -3.08 26.58
CA ARG A 90 4.65 -3.20 27.99
C ARG A 90 3.95 -1.97 28.57
N SER A 91 4.28 -0.77 28.10
CA SER A 91 3.90 0.48 28.81
C SER A 91 3.06 1.45 27.98
N ILE A 92 3.28 1.54 26.68
CA ILE A 92 2.63 2.53 25.81
C ILE A 92 1.48 1.90 25.04
N VAL A 93 1.76 0.83 24.28
CA VAL A 93 0.79 0.16 23.41
C VAL A 93 -0.48 -0.25 24.16
N PRO A 94 -0.41 -0.88 25.35
CA PRO A 94 -1.62 -1.30 26.04
C PRO A 94 -2.54 -0.13 26.40
N GLN A 95 -1.98 1.01 26.83
CA GLN A 95 -2.78 2.20 27.18
C GLN A 95 -3.43 2.81 25.94
N VAL A 96 -2.68 2.92 24.84
CA VAL A 96 -3.20 3.38 23.55
C VAL A 96 -4.32 2.45 23.07
N SER A 97 -4.13 1.14 23.10
CA SER A 97 -5.13 0.15 22.66
C SER A 97 -6.40 0.17 23.51
N VAL A 98 -6.29 0.34 24.83
CA VAL A 98 -7.46 0.54 25.70
C VAL A 98 -8.21 1.82 25.31
N GLY A 99 -7.48 2.92 25.06
CA GLY A 99 -8.07 4.18 24.61
C GLY A 99 -8.80 4.03 23.26
N LEU A 100 -8.17 3.38 22.29
CA LEU A 100 -8.75 3.10 20.97
C LEU A 100 -10.01 2.25 21.10
N ALA A 101 -9.95 1.13 21.82
CA ALA A 101 -11.09 0.23 21.98
C ALA A 101 -12.29 0.89 22.69
N LYS A 102 -12.04 1.81 23.63
CA LYS A 102 -13.11 2.54 24.32
C LYS A 102 -13.74 3.60 23.40
N ALA A 103 -12.92 4.40 22.73
CA ALA A 103 -13.40 5.47 21.85
C ALA A 103 -14.15 4.91 20.63
N GLN A 104 -13.59 3.90 19.96
CA GLN A 104 -14.21 3.31 18.76
C GLN A 104 -15.55 2.64 19.05
N ARG A 105 -15.69 2.00 20.22
CA ARG A 105 -16.98 1.45 20.67
C ARG A 105 -18.01 2.55 20.85
N GLU A 106 -17.61 3.68 21.42
CA GLU A 106 -18.51 4.80 21.70
C GLU A 106 -18.94 5.53 20.43
N MET A 107 -18.02 5.67 19.48
CA MET A 107 -18.28 6.25 18.16
C MET A 107 -18.93 5.28 17.17
N SER A 108 -19.17 4.02 17.56
CA SER A 108 -19.74 2.97 16.70
C SER A 108 -18.94 2.75 15.39
N ILE A 109 -17.61 2.85 15.47
CA ILE A 109 -16.70 2.70 14.33
C ILE A 109 -16.71 1.23 13.86
N SER A 110 -17.06 1.01 12.59
CA SER A 110 -17.19 -0.33 12.00
C SER A 110 -15.84 -0.98 11.66
N ASN A 111 -14.86 -0.19 11.24
CA ASN A 111 -13.51 -0.63 10.88
C ASN A 111 -12.53 -0.31 12.00
N ALA A 112 -12.71 -0.96 13.16
CA ALA A 112 -11.85 -0.71 14.31
C ALA A 112 -10.36 -0.95 13.97
N ILE A 113 -9.53 0.02 14.33
CA ILE A 113 -8.08 -0.01 14.24
C ILE A 113 -7.47 -0.36 15.59
N ASP A 114 -6.46 -1.21 15.55
CA ASP A 114 -5.64 -1.59 16.69
C ASP A 114 -4.18 -1.23 16.44
N MET A 115 -3.52 -0.61 17.42
CA MET A 115 -2.06 -0.45 17.39
C MET A 115 -1.40 -1.80 17.75
N THR A 116 -0.51 -2.28 16.89
CA THR A 116 0.17 -3.58 17.05
C THR A 116 1.56 -3.58 16.39
N ARG A 117 2.33 -4.65 16.61
CA ARG A 117 3.53 -4.95 15.82
C ARG A 117 3.19 -5.12 14.34
N GLY A 118 4.04 -4.59 13.45
CA GLY A 118 3.75 -4.51 12.02
C GLY A 118 3.62 -5.84 11.31
N GLY A 119 4.28 -6.89 11.82
CA GLY A 119 4.13 -8.26 11.31
C GLY A 119 2.70 -8.83 11.38
N ARG A 120 1.79 -8.22 12.16
CA ARG A 120 0.37 -8.61 12.19
C ARG A 120 -0.44 -8.07 11.00
N ALA A 121 0.02 -7.01 10.35
CA ALA A 121 -0.65 -6.39 9.22
C ALA A 121 -0.23 -7.01 7.87
N ASN A 122 -0.36 -8.34 7.81
CA ASN A 122 0.00 -9.14 6.64
C ASN A 122 -1.25 -9.66 5.94
N ILE A 123 -1.80 -8.90 4.98
CA ILE A 123 -2.81 -9.44 4.06
C ILE A 123 -2.08 -10.08 2.87
N GLY A 124 -1.83 -11.37 3.00
CA GLY A 124 -1.84 -12.36 1.92
C GLY A 124 -0.83 -12.19 0.79
N GLY A 125 0.22 -11.38 0.97
CA GLY A 125 1.32 -11.33 0.01
C GLY A 125 2.40 -12.33 0.41
N GLU A 126 2.50 -13.47 -0.28
CA GLU A 126 3.75 -14.24 -0.29
C GLU A 126 4.81 -13.40 -1.04
N GLY A 127 5.65 -12.68 -0.29
CA GLY A 127 6.72 -11.84 -0.84
C GLY A 127 7.56 -11.18 0.26
N ASN A 128 8.75 -10.70 -0.09
CA ASN A 128 9.64 -9.87 0.75
C ASN A 128 9.03 -8.48 0.97
N LEU A 129 7.84 -8.42 1.56
CA LEU A 129 7.25 -7.19 2.02
C LEU A 129 8.13 -6.65 3.16
N LEU A 130 8.61 -5.43 3.00
CA LEU A 130 9.28 -4.71 4.08
C LEU A 130 8.20 -4.43 5.13
N PHE A 131 8.39 -4.89 6.36
CA PHE A 131 7.40 -4.69 7.43
C PHE A 131 7.86 -3.54 8.33
N PRO A 132 6.99 -2.57 8.63
CA PRO A 132 7.26 -1.60 9.67
C PRO A 132 7.31 -2.30 11.02
N ASP A 133 7.94 -1.66 11.99
CA ASP A 133 7.95 -2.14 13.38
C ASP A 133 6.55 -2.16 13.98
N TRP A 134 5.73 -1.18 13.60
CA TRP A 134 4.38 -0.98 14.11
C TRP A 134 3.35 -0.83 12.99
N ALA A 135 2.11 -1.16 13.30
CA ALA A 135 0.97 -1.00 12.42
C ALA A 135 -0.28 -0.57 13.18
N GLY A 136 -1.02 0.33 12.55
CA GLY A 136 -2.45 0.49 12.79
C GLY A 136 -3.22 -0.56 11.99
N ALA A 137 -3.47 -1.72 12.60
CA ALA A 137 -4.07 -2.86 11.95
C ALA A 137 -5.60 -2.75 11.92
N VAL A 138 -6.19 -2.83 10.71
CA VAL A 138 -7.64 -2.90 10.52
C VAL A 138 -8.02 -4.24 9.90
N LYS A 139 -8.98 -4.93 10.51
CA LYS A 139 -9.49 -6.21 10.01
C LYS A 139 -10.30 -5.98 8.74
N THR A 140 -9.96 -6.70 7.66
CA THR A 140 -10.72 -6.60 6.40
C THR A 140 -11.83 -7.63 6.37
N ALA A 141 -13.06 -7.19 6.08
CA ALA A 141 -14.19 -8.09 5.88
C ALA A 141 -13.88 -9.14 4.81
N GLY A 142 -14.10 -10.42 5.13
CA GLY A 142 -13.93 -11.53 4.18
C GLY A 142 -12.49 -11.90 3.84
N LYS A 143 -11.47 -11.38 4.55
CA LYS A 143 -10.06 -11.81 4.38
C LYS A 143 -9.46 -12.34 5.68
N THR A 144 -8.56 -13.30 5.55
CA THR A 144 -7.63 -13.66 6.62
C THR A 144 -6.54 -12.59 6.71
N GLY A 145 -6.47 -11.87 7.82
CA GLY A 145 -5.42 -10.88 8.09
C GLY A 145 -5.90 -9.44 8.32
N TYR A 146 -4.94 -8.53 8.45
CA TYR A 146 -5.15 -7.11 8.76
C TYR A 146 -4.44 -6.21 7.73
N VAL A 147 -5.07 -5.10 7.34
CA VAL A 147 -4.43 -4.02 6.54
C VAL A 147 -3.71 -3.09 7.49
N ASN A 148 -2.50 -2.66 7.14
CA ASN A 148 -1.86 -1.56 7.84
C ASN A 148 -2.41 -0.22 7.34
N ARG A 149 -2.99 0.57 8.24
CA ARG A 149 -3.49 1.93 8.00
C ARG A 149 -2.63 3.01 8.66
N CYS A 150 -1.69 2.64 9.51
CA CYS A 150 -0.77 3.58 10.15
C CYS A 150 0.57 2.88 10.42
N PRO A 151 1.45 2.76 9.42
CA PRO A 151 2.80 2.25 9.61
C PRO A 151 3.54 3.10 10.66
N GLY A 152 4.31 2.44 11.52
CA GLY A 152 5.17 3.11 12.47
C GLY A 152 6.55 2.48 12.50
N GLU A 153 7.58 3.30 12.65
CA GLU A 153 8.97 2.85 12.70
C GLU A 153 9.60 3.19 14.05
N THR A 154 10.36 2.26 14.60
CA THR A 154 11.21 2.49 15.76
C THR A 154 12.60 2.91 15.30
N LYS A 155 13.15 3.95 15.90
CA LYS A 155 14.57 4.30 15.77
C LYS A 155 15.12 4.63 17.15
N LEU A 156 16.43 4.49 17.33
CA LEU A 156 17.10 4.98 18.53
C LEU A 156 17.44 6.47 18.37
N GLU A 157 17.31 7.25 19.42
CA GLU A 157 17.50 8.71 19.42
C GLU A 157 18.92 9.10 19.00
N ARG A 158 19.90 8.26 19.33
CA ARG A 158 21.31 8.40 18.91
C ARG A 158 21.53 8.15 17.42
N LYS A 159 20.65 7.39 16.77
CA LYS A 159 20.71 7.12 15.32
C LYS A 159 19.91 8.14 14.53
N TRP A 160 18.78 8.60 15.09
CA TRP A 160 17.90 9.55 14.44
C TRP A 160 17.00 10.29 15.44
N LYS A 161 16.90 11.61 15.28
CA LYS A 161 15.82 12.45 15.84
C LYS A 161 15.53 13.64 14.95
N SER A 162 14.30 14.15 15.00
CA SER A 162 13.82 15.25 14.17
C SER A 162 14.58 16.57 14.38
N THR A 163 15.27 16.73 15.51
CA THR A 163 16.10 17.89 15.81
C THR A 163 17.55 17.77 15.31
N MET A 164 17.93 16.64 14.70
CA MET A 164 19.24 16.54 14.04
C MET A 164 19.32 17.49 12.85
N SER A 165 20.54 17.86 12.46
CA SER A 165 20.75 18.68 11.26
C SER A 165 20.17 17.99 10.03
N ARG A 166 19.51 18.75 9.16
CA ARG A 166 19.03 18.24 7.86
C ARG A 166 20.18 17.87 6.92
N ASP A 167 21.40 18.37 7.19
CA ASP A 167 22.61 18.00 6.47
C ASP A 167 23.19 16.66 6.92
N TYR A 168 22.65 16.07 7.99
CA TYR A 168 23.04 14.72 8.41
C TYR A 168 22.66 13.72 7.31
N ILE A 169 23.67 12.97 6.83
CA ILE A 169 23.55 12.10 5.65
C ILE A 169 22.37 11.11 5.71
N ALA A 170 22.04 10.64 6.91
CA ALA A 170 21.00 9.66 7.15
C ALA A 170 19.69 10.28 7.69
N TYR A 171 19.57 11.61 7.74
CA TYR A 171 18.39 12.30 8.27
C TYR A 171 17.10 11.87 7.57
N ASN A 172 17.13 11.74 6.25
CA ASN A 172 15.97 11.35 5.46
C ASN A 172 15.71 9.85 5.45
N TRP A 173 16.66 8.98 5.83
CA TRP A 173 16.49 7.52 5.64
C TRP A 173 15.26 6.95 6.35
N PRO A 174 15.01 7.25 7.64
CA PRO A 174 13.80 6.76 8.31
C PRO A 174 12.51 7.35 7.72
N ILE A 175 12.56 8.58 7.21
CA ILE A 175 11.42 9.25 6.57
C ILE A 175 11.11 8.56 5.22
N THR A 176 12.14 8.30 4.42
CA THR A 176 12.06 7.54 3.17
C THR A 176 11.52 6.12 3.43
N GLN A 177 11.95 5.46 4.51
CA GLN A 177 11.42 4.16 4.90
C GLN A 177 9.92 4.21 5.18
N LEU A 178 9.50 5.16 6.01
CA LEU A 178 8.10 5.35 6.36
C LEU A 178 7.24 5.70 5.14
N LEU A 179 7.76 6.54 4.25
CA LEU A 179 7.12 6.91 2.98
C LEU A 179 6.97 5.69 2.06
N LYS A 180 7.94 4.78 1.99
CA LYS A 180 7.80 3.53 1.22
C LYS A 180 6.64 2.69 1.74
N TYR A 181 6.52 2.53 3.06
CA TYR A 181 5.37 1.84 3.66
C TYR A 181 4.05 2.54 3.28
N CYS A 182 3.98 3.84 3.51
CA CYS A 182 2.75 4.61 3.34
C CYS A 182 2.33 4.69 1.87
N TYR A 183 3.25 5.03 0.97
CA TYR A 183 2.96 5.28 -0.44
C TYR A 183 2.95 4.03 -1.29
N ILE A 184 4.01 3.21 -1.23
CA ILE A 184 4.20 2.07 -2.14
C ILE A 184 3.39 0.87 -1.67
N GLN A 185 3.39 0.59 -0.37
CA GLN A 185 2.90 -0.69 0.14
C GLN A 185 1.44 -0.69 0.56
N TRP A 186 1.00 0.33 1.29
CA TRP A 186 -0.37 0.37 1.84
C TRP A 186 -1.25 1.51 1.29
N GLY A 187 -0.68 2.47 0.57
CA GLY A 187 -1.40 3.64 0.05
C GLY A 187 -2.07 4.47 1.14
N THR A 188 -1.53 4.46 2.35
CA THR A 188 -2.10 5.12 3.53
C THR A 188 -1.45 6.47 3.80
N ARG A 189 -2.25 7.41 4.29
CA ARG A 189 -1.89 8.83 4.46
C ARG A 189 -1.01 9.10 5.67
N TYR A 190 -1.12 8.29 6.71
CA TYR A 190 -0.53 8.60 8.01
C TYR A 190 0.49 7.56 8.42
N GLY A 191 1.55 8.02 9.08
CA GLY A 191 2.56 7.18 9.70
C GLY A 191 3.26 7.90 10.84
N TYR A 192 4.17 7.21 11.52
CA TYR A 192 4.97 7.84 12.58
C TYR A 192 6.34 7.19 12.74
N ILE A 193 7.25 7.93 13.35
CA ILE A 193 8.55 7.43 13.82
C ILE A 193 8.61 7.67 15.33
N ILE A 194 9.12 6.70 16.09
CA ILE A 194 9.24 6.81 17.55
C ILE A 194 10.64 6.43 18.01
N ASN A 195 11.17 7.20 18.96
CA ASN A 195 12.41 6.94 19.67
C ASN A 195 12.26 7.31 21.16
N GLU A 196 13.36 7.23 21.91
CA GLU A 196 13.41 7.49 23.35
C GLU A 196 13.13 8.97 23.72
N ASP A 197 13.31 9.88 22.76
CA ASP A 197 13.19 11.34 22.92
C ASP A 197 11.81 11.87 22.47
N GLU A 198 11.15 11.22 21.52
CA GLU A 198 9.97 11.75 20.82
C GLU A 198 9.16 10.73 20.01
N VAL A 199 7.91 11.10 19.74
CA VAL A 199 7.15 10.63 18.58
C VAL A 199 7.10 11.72 17.53
N VAL A 200 7.34 11.36 16.27
CA VAL A 200 7.13 12.20 15.11
C VAL A 200 6.00 11.60 14.28
N VAL A 201 4.82 12.21 14.32
CA VAL A 201 3.70 11.82 13.43
C VAL A 201 3.83 12.54 12.10
N MET A 202 3.43 11.87 11.02
CA MET A 202 3.55 12.37 9.66
C MET A 202 2.27 12.17 8.85
N ARG A 203 2.05 13.08 7.92
CA ARG A 203 0.94 13.08 6.96
C ARG A 203 1.49 13.31 5.56
N PHE A 204 1.13 12.40 4.66
CA PHE A 204 1.61 12.35 3.28
C PHE A 204 0.51 12.77 2.30
N SER A 205 0.87 13.60 1.32
CA SER A 205 -0.03 14.10 0.28
C SER A 205 0.68 14.08 -1.08
N ARG A 206 -0.08 14.00 -2.16
CA ARG A 206 0.42 14.13 -3.54
C ARG A 206 0.41 15.59 -3.96
N GLU A 207 1.42 15.99 -4.73
CA GLU A 207 1.45 17.32 -5.33
C GLU A 207 0.26 17.52 -6.28
N ARG A 208 -0.22 18.77 -6.38
CA ARG A 208 -1.16 19.15 -7.43
C ARG A 208 -0.42 19.27 -8.75
N VAL A 209 -0.45 18.20 -9.56
CA VAL A 209 -0.17 18.33 -10.99
C VAL A 209 -1.24 19.25 -11.57
N GLY A 210 -0.86 20.48 -11.93
CA GLY A 210 -1.77 21.46 -12.53
C GLY A 210 -2.47 20.86 -13.73
N SER A 211 -3.75 21.20 -13.95
CA SER A 211 -4.52 20.75 -15.10
C SER A 211 -3.70 21.01 -16.38
N GLY A 212 -3.13 19.96 -16.95
CA GLY A 212 -2.16 20.09 -18.03
C GLY A 212 -2.70 20.98 -19.16
N ILE A 213 -1.79 21.66 -19.87
CA ILE A 213 -2.10 22.61 -20.96
C ILE A 213 -3.05 22.00 -22.03
N ALA A 214 -3.12 20.67 -22.10
CA ALA A 214 -4.06 19.90 -22.92
C ALA A 214 -5.55 20.16 -22.60
N MET A 215 -5.94 20.56 -21.38
CA MET A 215 -7.35 20.87 -21.07
C MET A 215 -7.89 22.11 -21.82
N LYS A 216 -7.02 23.02 -22.27
CA LYS A 216 -7.41 24.18 -23.09
C LYS A 216 -7.40 23.90 -24.59
N ARG A 217 -7.02 22.68 -25.03
CA ARG A 217 -7.04 22.35 -26.46
C ARG A 217 -8.43 21.91 -26.86
N SER A 218 -9.04 22.65 -27.79
CA SER A 218 -10.31 22.29 -28.41
C SER A 218 -10.22 20.86 -28.98
N PRO A 219 -11.20 19.98 -28.71
CA PRO A 219 -11.26 18.67 -29.35
C PRO A 219 -11.18 18.82 -30.86
N ARG A 220 -10.29 18.05 -31.50
CA ARG A 220 -10.13 18.07 -32.95
C ARG A 220 -11.47 17.64 -33.57
N ARG A 221 -12.20 18.58 -34.18
CA ARG A 221 -13.47 18.28 -34.88
C ARG A 221 -13.16 17.25 -35.97
N LEU A 222 -13.74 16.06 -35.86
CA LEU A 222 -13.80 15.13 -36.97
C LEU A 222 -14.68 15.77 -38.05
N ALA A 223 -14.15 15.88 -39.27
CA ALA A 223 -14.90 16.37 -40.41
C ALA A 223 -16.11 15.45 -40.68
N PRO A 224 -17.24 15.98 -41.18
CA PRO A 224 -18.42 15.16 -41.48
C PRO A 224 -18.05 14.14 -42.58
N GLN A 225 -18.15 12.85 -42.28
CA GLN A 225 -18.09 11.82 -43.32
C GLN A 225 -19.35 11.94 -44.19
N GLN A 226 -19.16 12.30 -45.45
CA GLN A 226 -20.19 12.18 -46.48
C GLN A 226 -20.60 10.72 -46.63
N GLU A 227 -21.91 10.47 -46.53
CA GLU A 227 -22.53 9.21 -46.89
C GLU A 227 -22.34 8.93 -48.39
N LEU A 228 -21.71 7.80 -48.72
CA LEU A 228 -21.75 7.24 -50.06
C LEU A 228 -22.34 5.82 -50.00
N SER A 229 -23.46 5.68 -50.72
CA SER A 229 -24.29 4.49 -50.89
C SER A 229 -23.55 3.28 -51.49
N PRO A 230 -24.05 2.04 -51.25
CA PRO A 230 -23.38 0.81 -51.67
C PRO A 230 -23.70 0.45 -53.13
N ARG A 231 -22.67 0.20 -53.94
CA ARG A 231 -22.79 -0.51 -55.23
C ARG A 231 -22.19 -1.91 -55.14
N SER A 232 -23.05 -2.87 -55.45
CA SER A 232 -22.81 -4.30 -55.63
C SER A 232 -21.90 -4.59 -56.83
N HIS A 233 -20.88 -5.43 -56.68
CA HIS A 233 -20.31 -6.18 -57.82
C HIS A 233 -19.87 -7.60 -57.41
N GLN A 234 -20.25 -8.52 -58.29
CA GLN A 234 -20.11 -9.97 -58.26
C GLN A 234 -18.64 -10.41 -58.32
N ARG A 235 -18.34 -11.56 -57.69
CA ARG A 235 -17.12 -12.33 -57.92
C ARG A 235 -17.39 -13.44 -58.93
N SER A 236 -16.53 -13.53 -59.93
CA SER A 236 -16.37 -14.68 -60.83
C SER A 236 -15.10 -15.43 -60.44
N ASP A 237 -15.20 -16.74 -60.30
CA ASP A 237 -14.08 -17.67 -60.16
C ASP A 237 -13.58 -18.13 -61.53
N SER A 238 -12.26 -18.28 -61.69
CA SER A 238 -11.65 -19.42 -62.44
C SER A 238 -10.11 -19.44 -62.42
N TYR A 239 -9.58 -20.51 -61.82
CA TYR A 239 -8.58 -21.50 -62.30
C TYR A 239 -7.10 -21.19 -62.69
N THR A 240 -6.29 -22.24 -62.40
CA THR A 240 -5.00 -22.73 -62.98
C THR A 240 -3.68 -22.13 -62.48
N SER A 241 -2.52 -22.83 -62.45
CA SER A 241 -2.07 -24.23 -62.22
C SER A 241 -0.55 -24.23 -62.54
N ALA A 242 0.29 -24.89 -61.73
CA ALA A 242 1.61 -25.50 -62.04
C ALA A 242 2.31 -25.79 -60.69
N SER A 243 2.95 -26.91 -60.32
CA SER A 243 3.42 -28.20 -60.85
C SER A 243 4.91 -28.39 -60.49
N SER A 244 5.25 -29.64 -60.14
CA SER A 244 6.58 -30.28 -60.03
C SER A 244 7.26 -30.20 -58.65
N GLN A 245 7.36 -31.23 -57.79
CA GLN A 245 7.59 -32.69 -57.88
C GLN A 245 9.06 -33.08 -58.12
N MET A 246 9.70 -33.71 -57.12
CA MET A 246 10.45 -34.98 -57.26
C MET A 246 10.76 -35.61 -55.89
N GLN A 247 10.68 -36.95 -55.87
CA GLN A 247 10.82 -37.92 -54.78
C GLN A 247 12.30 -38.23 -54.45
N ILE A 248 12.55 -38.96 -53.34
CA ILE A 248 13.18 -40.30 -53.34
C ILE A 248 13.05 -40.97 -51.95
N ASP A 249 13.02 -42.31 -52.00
CA ASP A 249 12.56 -43.34 -51.07
C ASP A 249 13.43 -43.75 -49.86
N ALA A 250 12.71 -44.29 -48.86
CA ALA A 250 12.88 -45.53 -48.06
C ALA A 250 14.26 -46.05 -47.55
N ARG A 251 14.32 -46.36 -46.24
CA ARG A 251 14.45 -47.73 -45.65
C ARG A 251 14.69 -47.68 -44.11
N SER A 252 13.98 -48.54 -43.36
CA SER A 252 14.30 -49.03 -41.99
C SER A 252 15.36 -50.18 -42.07
N PRO A 253 15.88 -50.85 -41.00
CA PRO A 253 15.45 -50.92 -39.58
C PRO A 253 16.55 -51.12 -38.47
N GLN A 254 16.09 -51.18 -37.20
CA GLN A 254 16.54 -52.00 -36.03
C GLN A 254 17.93 -51.88 -35.32
N HIS A 255 17.85 -51.87 -33.97
CA HIS A 255 18.69 -52.47 -32.89
C HIS A 255 18.95 -51.47 -31.73
N SER A 256 18.32 -51.56 -30.55
CA SER A 256 18.43 -52.50 -29.40
C SER A 256 19.54 -52.18 -28.37
N ARG A 257 19.14 -52.05 -27.08
CA ARG A 257 19.80 -52.36 -25.77
C ARG A 257 19.66 -51.23 -24.73
N GLN A 258 18.92 -51.45 -23.63
CA GLN A 258 19.37 -51.98 -22.30
C GLN A 258 20.29 -50.99 -21.55
N SER A 259 20.18 -50.68 -20.26
CA SER A 259 19.27 -51.01 -19.15
C SER A 259 19.79 -50.27 -17.90
N SER A 260 18.90 -50.01 -16.92
CA SER A 260 19.12 -49.93 -15.46
C SER A 260 20.37 -49.25 -14.86
N GLU A 261 20.15 -48.36 -13.89
CA GLU A 261 20.43 -48.70 -12.47
C GLU A 261 19.77 -47.74 -11.48
N GLN A 262 19.17 -48.36 -10.45
CA GLN A 262 18.62 -47.75 -9.25
C GLN A 262 19.74 -47.46 -8.25
N GLY A 263 19.59 -46.39 -7.46
CA GLY A 263 20.41 -46.14 -6.29
C GLY A 263 19.61 -45.42 -5.20
N HIS A 264 18.96 -46.18 -4.32
CA HIS A 264 18.55 -45.72 -3.00
C HIS A 264 19.80 -45.63 -2.10
N LEU A 265 19.90 -44.59 -1.25
CA LEU A 265 20.17 -44.70 0.19
C LEU A 265 20.20 -43.33 0.89
N HIS A 266 19.93 -43.39 2.19
CA HIS A 266 19.66 -42.33 3.14
C HIS A 266 20.85 -41.43 3.50
N SER A 267 20.58 -40.15 3.86
CA SER A 267 21.02 -39.64 5.17
C SER A 267 20.39 -38.30 5.57
N ARG A 268 20.01 -38.27 6.84
CA ARG A 268 19.66 -37.13 7.68
C ARG A 268 20.83 -36.14 7.81
N SER A 269 20.54 -34.84 7.88
CA SER A 269 21.10 -33.98 8.95
C SER A 269 20.41 -32.60 9.03
N HIS A 270 19.77 -32.39 10.18
CA HIS A 270 19.55 -31.15 10.94
C HIS A 270 19.48 -29.77 10.25
N GLN A 271 18.25 -29.28 10.07
CA GLN A 271 17.93 -27.85 10.14
C GLN A 271 17.87 -27.41 11.61
N ARG A 272 18.65 -26.38 11.98
CA ARG A 272 18.48 -25.63 13.25
C ARG A 272 17.67 -24.36 12.95
N ASN A 273 16.40 -24.38 13.34
CA ASN A 273 15.64 -23.16 13.65
C ASN A 273 15.71 -22.98 15.17
N ILE A 274 16.22 -21.83 15.63
CA ILE A 274 16.13 -21.46 17.05
C ILE A 274 15.40 -20.11 17.10
N SER A 275 14.09 -20.19 17.26
CA SER A 275 13.30 -19.14 17.90
C SER A 275 12.64 -19.82 19.09
N LEU A 276 13.21 -19.64 20.27
CA LEU A 276 12.65 -20.11 21.52
C LEU A 276 11.52 -19.17 21.93
N ALA A 277 10.29 -19.56 21.60
CA ALA A 277 9.10 -19.09 22.29
C ALA A 277 8.86 -20.00 23.49
N SER A 278 8.76 -19.41 24.68
CA SER A 278 8.44 -20.08 25.93
C SER A 278 6.96 -20.49 25.99
N SER A 279 6.74 -21.80 25.96
CA SER A 279 5.86 -22.61 26.82
C SER A 279 4.53 -22.02 27.30
N ILE A 280 3.42 -22.55 26.77
CA ILE A 280 2.13 -22.62 27.47
C ILE A 280 1.73 -24.09 27.58
N SER A 281 1.64 -24.59 28.81
CA SER A 281 1.15 -25.92 29.17
C SER A 281 -0.30 -26.11 28.73
N ARG A 282 -0.58 -27.24 28.07
CA ARG A 282 -1.93 -27.71 27.75
C ARG A 282 -2.36 -28.75 28.80
N MET A 283 -3.47 -28.48 29.50
CA MET A 283 -4.27 -29.54 30.12
C MET A 283 -5.29 -30.05 29.10
N SER A 284 -5.34 -31.37 28.99
CA SER A 284 -6.20 -32.19 28.14
C SER A 284 -7.61 -32.29 28.73
N ILE A 285 -8.65 -32.14 27.91
CA ILE A 285 -9.99 -32.70 28.17
C ILE A 285 -10.52 -33.29 26.86
N ASP A 286 -11.10 -34.48 27.02
CA ASP A 286 -11.46 -35.47 26.02
C ASP A 286 -12.48 -35.05 24.96
N ASP A 287 -12.33 -35.73 23.83
CA ASP A 287 -13.16 -35.74 22.64
C ASP A 287 -14.21 -36.87 22.72
N LYS A 288 -15.47 -36.56 22.41
CA LYS A 288 -16.51 -37.57 22.11
C LYS A 288 -17.45 -37.07 20.99
N SER A 289 -17.22 -37.66 19.82
CA SER A 289 -18.19 -38.38 18.99
C SER A 289 -19.16 -37.63 18.07
N SER A 290 -19.24 -38.20 16.85
CA SER A 290 -20.33 -38.19 15.85
C SER A 290 -20.48 -36.90 15.02
N GLY A 291 -20.73 -36.91 13.71
CA GLY A 291 -20.95 -37.98 12.75
C GLY A 291 -21.59 -37.38 11.48
N ARG A 292 -21.18 -37.91 10.31
CA ARG A 292 -21.94 -38.07 9.04
C ARG A 292 -22.47 -36.86 8.23
N ARG A 293 -22.14 -36.98 6.93
CA ARG A 293 -22.98 -36.87 5.70
C ARG A 293 -23.23 -35.50 5.03
N SER A 294 -22.45 -35.27 3.96
CA SER A 294 -22.81 -35.34 2.52
C SER A 294 -23.79 -34.35 1.84
N GLN A 295 -23.39 -33.99 0.61
CA GLN A 295 -24.16 -33.57 -0.60
C GLN A 295 -24.43 -32.06 -0.78
N GLN A 296 -23.79 -31.42 -1.76
CA GLN A 296 -24.21 -31.21 -3.17
C GLN A 296 -25.40 -30.25 -3.31
N SER A 297 -25.19 -29.10 -3.96
CA SER A 297 -25.73 -28.77 -5.29
C SER A 297 -25.64 -27.28 -5.59
N SER A 298 -25.61 -27.00 -6.89
CA SER A 298 -25.27 -25.80 -7.63
C SER A 298 -26.52 -25.06 -8.16
N LEU A 299 -26.25 -23.98 -8.93
CA LEU A 299 -27.13 -23.18 -9.80
C LEU A 299 -27.74 -21.95 -9.09
N SER A 300 -27.98 -20.78 -9.67
CA SER A 300 -27.65 -20.07 -10.93
C SER A 300 -28.59 -18.86 -10.95
N SER A 301 -28.17 -17.67 -11.40
CA SER A 301 -28.92 -16.74 -12.28
C SER A 301 -28.48 -15.29 -12.07
N GLY A 302 -28.24 -14.62 -13.20
CA GLY A 302 -27.92 -13.19 -13.26
C GLY A 302 -29.02 -12.39 -13.90
N THR A 303 -28.89 -11.07 -13.82
CA THR A 303 -29.52 -10.07 -14.70
C THR A 303 -28.64 -8.83 -14.76
N GLY A 304 -28.34 -8.38 -15.98
CA GLY A 304 -27.49 -7.24 -16.28
C GLY A 304 -28.27 -5.93 -16.43
N GLY A 305 -27.63 -4.82 -16.07
CA GLY A 305 -28.08 -3.45 -16.34
C GLY A 305 -26.90 -2.62 -16.87
N GLY A 306 -27.11 -1.90 -17.96
CA GLY A 306 -26.08 -1.29 -18.79
C GLY A 306 -25.33 -0.10 -18.16
N ASN A 307 -24.05 0.03 -18.51
CA ASN A 307 -23.17 1.14 -18.13
C ASN A 307 -22.76 1.96 -19.36
N HIS A 308 -23.02 3.28 -19.30
CA HIS A 308 -22.45 4.28 -20.20
C HIS A 308 -20.93 4.44 -19.96
N PRO A 309 -20.08 4.56 -20.99
CA PRO A 309 -18.65 4.79 -20.80
C PRO A 309 -18.38 6.27 -20.51
N MET A 310 -17.93 6.56 -19.28
CA MET A 310 -17.31 7.84 -18.93
C MET A 310 -15.94 7.97 -19.60
N THR A 311 -15.64 9.19 -20.02
CA THR A 311 -14.39 9.66 -20.64
C THR A 311 -13.16 9.36 -19.79
N SER A 312 -12.19 8.65 -20.35
CA SER A 312 -10.89 8.33 -19.76
C SER A 312 -10.01 9.58 -19.63
N SER A 313 -9.74 9.99 -18.40
CA SER A 313 -8.77 11.05 -18.06
C SER A 313 -7.33 10.53 -18.14
N PHE A 314 -6.42 11.34 -18.67
CA PHE A 314 -4.96 11.20 -18.69
C PHE A 314 -4.40 10.60 -17.38
N ARG A 315 -3.43 9.66 -17.48
CA ARG A 315 -2.57 9.27 -16.36
C ARG A 315 -1.12 9.61 -16.71
N ASP A 316 -0.50 10.34 -15.78
CA ASP A 316 0.92 10.73 -15.75
C ASP A 316 1.82 9.50 -15.66
N ASP A 317 2.91 9.52 -16.43
CA ASP A 317 3.97 8.51 -16.44
C ASP A 317 4.81 8.53 -15.14
N GLU A 318 5.36 7.38 -14.76
CA GLU A 318 6.15 7.09 -13.55
C GLU A 318 7.53 7.79 -13.47
N GLN A 319 7.60 9.10 -13.70
CA GLN A 319 8.82 9.89 -13.51
C GLN A 319 8.64 10.80 -12.29
N GLY A 320 9.04 10.26 -11.12
CA GLY A 320 8.97 10.95 -9.84
C GLY A 320 7.63 10.73 -9.13
N ILE A 321 7.68 10.43 -7.83
CA ILE A 321 6.49 10.57 -7.00
C ILE A 321 6.36 12.06 -6.68
N ASP A 322 5.39 12.73 -7.30
CA ASP A 322 5.10 14.12 -6.98
C ASP A 322 4.45 14.19 -5.59
N LEU A 323 5.25 14.52 -4.58
CA LEU A 323 4.83 14.66 -3.20
C LEU A 323 4.73 16.14 -2.83
N ASP A 324 3.60 16.50 -2.22
CA ASP A 324 3.51 17.74 -1.47
C ASP A 324 4.43 17.63 -0.23
N PRO A 325 4.93 18.74 0.35
CA PRO A 325 5.76 18.67 1.55
C PRO A 325 5.10 17.84 2.65
N ILE A 326 5.86 16.88 3.16
CA ILE A 326 5.44 15.99 4.23
C ILE A 326 5.22 16.84 5.48
N GLU A 327 4.00 16.76 5.99
CA GLU A 327 3.62 17.43 7.24
C GLU A 327 4.02 16.56 8.40
N PHE A 328 4.77 17.10 9.35
CA PHE A 328 5.16 16.36 10.54
C PHE A 328 4.93 17.15 11.83
N LYS A 329 4.67 16.43 12.92
CA LYS A 329 4.61 17.01 14.27
C LYS A 329 5.48 16.19 15.21
N ARG A 330 6.39 16.88 15.90
CA ARG A 330 7.20 16.34 16.99
C ARG A 330 6.44 16.43 18.33
N ILE A 331 6.43 15.32 19.07
CA ILE A 331 5.86 15.21 20.41
C ILE A 331 6.93 14.65 21.35
N PRO A 332 7.50 15.47 22.26
CA PRO A 332 8.51 15.02 23.22
C PRO A 332 8.02 13.86 24.11
N TRP A 333 8.91 12.90 24.38
CA TRP A 333 8.65 11.77 25.26
C TRP A 333 8.30 12.20 26.69
N SER A 334 8.89 13.30 27.15
CA SER A 334 8.68 13.87 28.48
C SER A 334 7.30 14.54 28.67
N ASN A 335 6.54 14.78 27.59
CA ASN A 335 5.22 15.39 27.69
C ASN A 335 4.27 14.52 28.52
N SER A 336 3.65 15.14 29.53
CA SER A 336 2.65 14.50 30.38
C SER A 336 1.59 15.50 30.84
N GLY A 337 0.47 14.98 31.34
CA GLY A 337 -0.66 15.76 31.86
C GLY A 337 -1.66 16.22 30.80
N PRO A 338 -2.91 16.54 31.21
CA PRO A 338 -4.05 16.75 30.31
C PRO A 338 -3.98 18.05 29.49
N ARG A 339 -2.96 18.89 29.74
CA ARG A 339 -2.72 20.16 29.03
C ARG A 339 -1.68 20.05 27.92
N ASN A 340 -1.06 18.88 27.76
CA ASN A 340 -0.03 18.64 26.76
C ASN A 340 -0.46 17.53 25.81
N LEU A 341 -0.08 17.65 24.55
CA LEU A 341 -0.13 16.52 23.63
C LEU A 341 0.99 15.54 24.00
N THR A 342 0.64 14.39 24.56
CA THR A 342 1.59 13.35 25.00
C THR A 342 1.81 12.31 23.91
N VAL A 343 2.87 11.50 24.03
CA VAL A 343 3.15 10.38 23.10
C VAL A 343 1.95 9.44 22.95
N LYS A 344 1.38 8.97 24.06
CA LYS A 344 0.21 8.08 24.06
C LYS A 344 -1.01 8.72 23.40
N LEU A 345 -1.24 10.01 23.67
CA LEU A 345 -2.36 10.73 23.10
C LEU A 345 -2.18 10.98 21.59
N ALA A 346 -0.95 11.30 21.15
CA ALA A 346 -0.61 11.46 19.74
C ALA A 346 -0.72 10.13 18.97
N LEU A 347 -0.20 9.03 19.54
CA LEU A 347 -0.35 7.69 18.96
C LEU A 347 -1.81 7.27 18.89
N TRP A 348 -2.59 7.50 19.94
CA TRP A 348 -4.03 7.26 19.91
C TRP A 348 -4.69 8.07 18.78
N TRP A 349 -4.37 9.36 18.66
CA TRP A 349 -5.02 10.24 17.69
C TRP A 349 -4.67 9.89 16.24
N ILE A 350 -3.39 9.66 15.92
CA ILE A 350 -2.98 9.32 14.56
C ILE A 350 -3.63 8.00 14.11
N HIS A 351 -3.81 7.03 15.02
CA HIS A 351 -4.54 5.81 14.72
C HIS A 351 -6.04 6.07 14.53
N MET A 352 -6.69 6.90 15.35
CA MET A 352 -8.09 7.28 15.13
C MET A 352 -8.31 7.91 13.74
N LEU A 353 -7.39 8.79 13.31
CA LEU A 353 -7.42 9.38 11.96
C LEU A 353 -7.25 8.32 10.86
N SER A 354 -6.44 7.29 11.11
CA SER A 354 -6.20 6.17 10.18
C SER A 354 -7.29 5.09 10.15
N GLY A 355 -8.09 4.95 11.21
CA GLY A 355 -9.05 3.86 11.36
C GLY A 355 -10.41 4.13 10.72
N ASP A 356 -10.89 5.37 10.85
CA ASP A 356 -12.28 5.74 10.52
C ASP A 356 -12.39 6.76 9.39
N GLY A 357 -11.25 7.25 8.87
CA GLY A 357 -11.23 8.39 7.97
C GLY A 357 -11.68 8.06 6.54
N ARG A 358 -12.46 8.98 5.99
CA ARG A 358 -12.69 9.09 4.54
C ARG A 358 -11.41 9.50 3.78
N ASP A 359 -10.47 10.12 4.49
CA ASP A 359 -9.19 10.64 3.97
C ASP A 359 -7.98 9.81 4.46
N ILE A 360 -8.14 8.50 4.61
CA ILE A 360 -7.06 7.59 5.03
C ILE A 360 -6.09 7.23 3.92
N TYR A 361 -6.45 7.50 2.67
CA TYR A 361 -5.62 7.21 1.51
C TYR A 361 -4.85 8.47 1.09
N ILE A 362 -3.66 8.27 0.54
CA ILE A 362 -2.87 9.37 -0.04
C ILE A 362 -3.63 9.97 -1.23
N GLY A 363 -3.86 11.27 -1.16
CA GLY A 363 -4.61 12.12 -2.08
C GLY A 363 -3.92 13.46 -2.22
N ARG A 364 -4.54 14.40 -2.95
CA ARG A 364 -3.91 15.69 -3.32
C ARG A 364 -4.21 16.81 -2.35
N ASP A 365 -5.43 16.83 -1.84
CA ASP A 365 -5.95 17.92 -1.04
C ASP A 365 -6.68 17.37 0.15
N TYR A 366 -6.41 17.98 1.29
CA TYR A 366 -7.06 17.61 2.52
C TYR A 366 -7.48 18.86 3.27
N PRO A 367 -8.71 18.88 3.78
CA PRO A 367 -9.16 19.98 4.60
C PRO A 367 -8.47 19.92 5.98
N PRO A 368 -8.54 21.00 6.77
CA PRO A 368 -8.09 20.98 8.16
C PRO A 368 -8.75 19.86 8.97
N LEU A 369 -8.06 19.33 9.97
CA LEU A 369 -8.56 18.21 10.77
C LEU A 369 -9.90 18.53 11.47
N HIS A 370 -10.06 19.75 11.99
CA HIS A 370 -11.32 20.21 12.57
C HIS A 370 -12.16 20.99 11.53
N SER A 371 -12.68 20.25 10.56
CA SER A 371 -13.53 20.80 9.50
C SER A 371 -14.76 19.92 9.23
N TRP A 372 -15.74 20.53 8.58
CA TRP A 372 -17.04 19.96 8.30
C TRP A 372 -17.35 20.07 6.80
N ARG A 373 -17.80 18.97 6.23
CA ARG A 373 -18.33 18.93 4.86
C ARG A 373 -19.86 18.91 4.90
N PRO A 374 -20.54 19.77 4.15
CA PRO A 374 -21.98 19.67 3.97
C PRO A 374 -22.37 18.33 3.32
N VAL A 375 -23.38 17.66 3.86
CA VAL A 375 -23.95 16.41 3.33
C VAL A 375 -25.47 16.52 3.27
N ALA A 376 -26.14 15.60 2.56
CA ALA A 376 -27.59 15.60 2.51
C ALA A 376 -28.16 15.45 3.93
N GLY A 377 -28.89 16.46 4.40
CA GLY A 377 -29.50 16.48 5.73
C GLY A 377 -28.61 16.95 6.88
N GLY A 378 -27.41 17.48 6.62
CA GLY A 378 -26.56 17.99 7.70
C GLY A 378 -25.12 18.32 7.31
N TYR A 379 -24.23 18.18 8.28
CA TYR A 379 -22.80 18.42 8.18
C TYR A 379 -22.06 17.23 8.77
N GLU A 380 -21.07 16.75 8.03
CA GLU A 380 -20.23 15.66 8.47
C GLU A 380 -18.84 16.17 8.82
N HIS A 381 -18.34 15.81 10.01
CA HIS A 381 -17.00 16.15 10.45
C HIS A 381 -15.95 15.26 9.78
N ILE A 382 -14.89 15.85 9.22
CA ILE A 382 -13.92 15.13 8.39
C ILE A 382 -13.12 14.09 9.17
N SER A 383 -12.64 14.44 10.36
CA SER A 383 -11.77 13.53 11.14
C SER A 383 -12.54 12.44 11.89
N THR A 384 -13.79 12.70 12.28
CA THR A 384 -14.56 11.80 13.17
C THR A 384 -15.69 11.05 12.46
N GLY A 385 -16.01 11.42 11.21
CA GLY A 385 -17.16 10.89 10.46
C GLY A 385 -18.53 11.23 11.07
N SER A 386 -18.58 12.01 12.15
CA SER A 386 -19.82 12.32 12.86
C SER A 386 -20.70 13.25 12.03
N VAL A 387 -21.99 12.95 11.95
CA VAL A 387 -22.97 13.76 11.21
C VAL A 387 -23.87 14.50 12.18
N VAL A 388 -24.01 15.80 11.98
CA VAL A 388 -24.93 16.67 12.73
C VAL A 388 -25.93 17.30 11.77
N SER A 389 -27.21 17.42 12.17
CA SER A 389 -28.25 18.00 11.31
C SER A 389 -28.20 19.54 11.27
N THR A 390 -27.66 20.16 12.31
CA THR A 390 -27.54 21.61 12.45
C THR A 390 -26.17 22.11 12.01
N LYS A 391 -26.09 23.38 11.62
CA LYS A 391 -24.82 24.01 11.25
C LYS A 391 -23.85 23.98 12.45
N PRO A 392 -22.64 23.41 12.29
CA PRO A 392 -21.63 23.42 13.34
C PRO A 392 -21.28 24.85 13.78
N THR A 393 -21.06 25.02 15.08
CA THR A 393 -20.66 26.30 15.68
C THR A 393 -19.15 26.49 15.74
N SER A 394 -18.37 25.44 15.54
CA SER A 394 -16.91 25.45 15.51
C SER A 394 -16.37 24.63 14.34
N GLY A 395 -15.11 24.86 14.00
CA GLY A 395 -14.44 24.22 12.87
C GLY A 395 -14.75 24.88 11.54
N GLU A 396 -13.90 24.61 10.55
CA GLU A 396 -14.08 25.18 9.22
C GLU A 396 -15.20 24.44 8.48
N ILE A 397 -16.21 25.17 8.00
CA ILE A 397 -17.23 24.58 7.13
C ILE A 397 -16.73 24.73 5.70
N LEU A 398 -16.40 23.60 5.08
CA LEU A 398 -15.99 23.56 3.70
C LEU A 398 -17.15 24.03 2.83
N GLN A 399 -16.92 25.09 2.05
CA GLN A 399 -17.87 25.47 1.03
C GLN A 399 -17.95 24.34 0.01
N TYR A 400 -19.15 24.06 -0.51
CA TYR A 400 -19.25 23.29 -1.75
C TYR A 400 -18.39 24.04 -2.77
N GLN A 401 -17.19 23.55 -3.03
CA GLN A 401 -16.61 23.75 -4.34
C GLN A 401 -17.58 23.01 -5.24
N SER A 402 -18.54 23.76 -5.80
CA SER A 402 -19.31 23.31 -6.95
C SER A 402 -18.31 22.61 -7.85
N PRO A 403 -18.53 21.35 -8.24
CA PRO A 403 -17.71 20.78 -9.30
C PRO A 403 -17.83 21.80 -10.42
N GLN A 404 -16.75 22.53 -10.73
CA GLN A 404 -16.70 23.43 -11.86
C GLN A 404 -16.74 22.52 -13.07
N ARG A 405 -17.95 22.08 -13.41
CA ARG A 405 -18.30 21.56 -14.71
C ARG A 405 -18.24 22.79 -15.60
N PRO A 406 -17.37 22.84 -16.62
CA PRO A 406 -17.56 23.80 -17.69
C PRO A 406 -18.95 23.52 -18.24
N SER A 407 -19.88 24.45 -18.08
CA SER A 407 -21.12 24.44 -18.82
C SER A 407 -20.75 24.57 -20.30
N THR A 408 -20.70 23.43 -20.98
CA THR A 408 -20.74 23.39 -22.43
C THR A 408 -22.00 24.16 -22.86
N PRO A 409 -21.92 25.15 -23.76
CA PRO A 409 -23.11 25.81 -24.27
C PRO A 409 -24.03 24.76 -24.86
N GLN A 410 -25.24 24.71 -24.35
CA GLN A 410 -26.30 23.86 -24.88
C GLN A 410 -26.74 24.50 -26.20
N ASN A 411 -26.26 23.99 -27.33
CA ASN A 411 -26.78 24.33 -28.65
C ASN A 411 -28.25 23.91 -28.68
N GLN A 412 -29.14 24.89 -28.56
CA GLN A 412 -30.53 24.77 -28.97
C GLN A 412 -30.58 25.05 -30.47
N ASP A 413 -30.65 24.00 -31.28
CA ASP A 413 -31.15 24.11 -32.65
C ASP A 413 -32.67 23.89 -32.59
N GLY A 414 -33.40 24.98 -32.82
CA GLY A 414 -34.85 25.03 -32.95
C GLY A 414 -35.23 26.32 -33.67
N SER A 415 -35.41 26.21 -34.99
CA SER A 415 -35.76 27.22 -35.99
C SER A 415 -36.81 28.26 -35.57
N ILE A 416 -36.59 29.54 -35.92
CA ILE A 416 -37.39 30.27 -36.95
C ILE A 416 -36.94 31.72 -37.20
N SER A 417 -36.89 32.05 -38.50
CA SER A 417 -37.14 33.33 -39.18
C SER A 417 -36.26 34.58 -38.97
N SER A 418 -35.60 34.94 -40.08
CA SER A 418 -35.61 36.27 -40.73
C SER A 418 -34.97 37.47 -40.02
N LEU A 419 -33.85 37.98 -40.57
CA LEU A 419 -33.73 39.30 -41.21
C LEU A 419 -32.25 39.68 -41.49
N SER A 420 -32.01 40.11 -42.74
CA SER A 420 -31.10 41.19 -43.20
C SER A 420 -29.56 41.10 -43.04
N SER A 421 -28.92 41.03 -44.21
CA SER A 421 -27.51 41.26 -44.64
C SER A 421 -26.90 42.63 -44.18
N PRO A 422 -25.64 43.05 -44.55
CA PRO A 422 -24.69 42.47 -45.51
C PRO A 422 -23.15 42.58 -45.23
N LEU A 423 -22.37 41.95 -46.15
CA LEU A 423 -21.05 42.35 -46.67
C LEU A 423 -19.79 42.22 -45.77
N SER A 424 -18.88 41.28 -46.11
CA SER A 424 -17.50 41.62 -46.54
C SER A 424 -16.70 40.38 -47.06
N SER A 425 -16.39 40.43 -48.37
CA SER A 425 -15.15 40.06 -49.09
C SER A 425 -14.25 38.87 -48.68
N LEU A 426 -14.02 38.01 -49.70
CA LEU A 426 -12.86 37.14 -49.96
C LEU A 426 -11.50 37.89 -49.98
N PRO A 427 -10.36 37.16 -49.83
CA PRO A 427 -9.59 36.78 -51.02
C PRO A 427 -9.00 35.36 -51.01
N SER A 428 -8.78 34.90 -52.24
CA SER A 428 -8.27 33.61 -52.74
C SER A 428 -6.77 33.37 -52.46
N ARG A 429 -6.37 32.09 -52.35
CA ARG A 429 -5.08 31.49 -52.80
C ARG A 429 -5.09 29.98 -52.51
N VAL A 430 -5.23 29.10 -53.50
CA VAL A 430 -4.16 28.44 -54.30
C VAL A 430 -3.08 27.76 -53.45
N GLY A 431 -3.04 26.43 -53.49
CA GLY A 431 -1.94 25.63 -52.93
C GLY A 431 -2.22 24.13 -52.83
N SER A 432 -2.02 23.42 -53.94
CA SER A 432 -1.40 22.08 -54.12
C SER A 432 -1.63 20.93 -53.11
N SER A 433 -2.13 19.79 -53.64
CA SER A 433 -1.95 18.43 -53.10
C SER A 433 -0.47 18.06 -52.90
N PRO A 434 -0.18 17.06 -52.05
CA PRO A 434 0.08 15.73 -52.64
C PRO A 434 -0.50 14.54 -51.85
N ASP A 435 -0.66 13.46 -52.61
CA ASP A 435 -1.13 12.13 -52.25
C ASP A 435 -0.34 11.47 -51.12
N TYR A 436 -1.04 10.79 -50.21
CA TYR A 436 -0.44 9.75 -49.36
C TYR A 436 -1.33 8.50 -49.32
N ILE A 437 -0.67 7.39 -49.61
CA ILE A 437 -1.16 6.02 -49.76
C ILE A 437 -1.69 5.49 -48.43
N ALA A 438 -2.94 5.04 -48.41
CA ALA A 438 -3.57 4.37 -47.27
C ALA A 438 -3.13 2.89 -47.20
N SER A 439 -2.62 2.47 -46.04
CA SER A 439 -2.43 1.06 -45.66
C SER A 439 -3.60 0.59 -44.77
N PRO A 440 -4.07 -0.66 -44.87
CA PRO A 440 -5.26 -1.13 -44.18
C PRO A 440 -4.97 -1.48 -42.71
N SER A 441 -5.65 -0.80 -41.77
CA SER A 441 -5.64 -1.17 -40.34
C SER A 441 -6.75 -2.19 -40.02
N ALA A 442 -6.34 -3.28 -39.38
CA ALA A 442 -7.17 -4.36 -38.88
C ALA A 442 -8.12 -3.89 -37.75
N ARG A 443 -9.33 -4.47 -37.72
CA ARG A 443 -10.33 -4.27 -36.65
C ARG A 443 -9.80 -4.82 -35.32
N ARG A 444 -9.72 -3.98 -34.28
CA ARG A 444 -9.42 -4.39 -32.89
C ARG A 444 -10.68 -4.96 -32.19
N PRO A 445 -10.54 -6.00 -31.35
CA PRO A 445 -11.64 -6.60 -30.59
C PRO A 445 -12.03 -5.77 -29.34
N SER A 446 -13.22 -6.09 -28.81
CA SER A 446 -13.87 -5.52 -27.61
C SER A 446 -12.98 -5.50 -26.35
N PRO A 447 -13.25 -4.61 -25.37
CA PRO A 447 -12.37 -4.46 -24.22
C PRO A 447 -12.36 -5.71 -23.31
N PRO A 448 -11.17 -6.16 -22.85
CA PRO A 448 -11.01 -7.29 -21.93
C PRO A 448 -11.60 -7.07 -20.54
N GLU A 449 -12.09 -8.16 -19.93
CA GLU A 449 -12.57 -8.23 -18.55
C GLU A 449 -11.40 -8.09 -17.55
N ARG A 450 -11.64 -7.46 -16.40
CA ARG A 450 -10.58 -7.14 -15.42
C ARG A 450 -10.24 -8.34 -14.54
N SER A 451 -8.93 -8.63 -14.50
CA SER A 451 -8.14 -9.42 -13.54
C SER A 451 -8.70 -10.78 -13.09
N PRO A 452 -7.85 -11.82 -12.98
CA PRO A 452 -8.30 -13.10 -12.43
C PRO A 452 -8.80 -12.91 -10.98
N PRO A 453 -9.79 -13.73 -10.53
CA PRO A 453 -10.30 -13.66 -9.17
C PRO A 453 -9.16 -13.74 -8.16
N ARG A 454 -9.18 -12.85 -7.16
CA ARG A 454 -8.15 -12.73 -6.12
C ARG A 454 -7.79 -14.11 -5.54
N GLY A 455 -6.58 -14.61 -5.82
CA GLY A 455 -6.06 -15.87 -5.29
C GLY A 455 -5.45 -16.81 -6.33
N SER A 456 -5.64 -16.59 -7.64
CA SER A 456 -4.91 -17.34 -8.66
C SER A 456 -3.62 -16.62 -9.06
N HIS A 457 -2.48 -17.26 -8.83
CA HIS A 457 -1.20 -16.81 -9.35
C HIS A 457 -1.20 -16.99 -10.88
N LEU A 458 -0.82 -15.95 -11.60
CA LEU A 458 -0.61 -16.07 -13.04
C LEU A 458 0.69 -16.84 -13.28
N ILE A 459 0.56 -17.98 -13.94
CA ILE A 459 1.69 -18.85 -14.29
C ILE A 459 2.25 -18.39 -15.64
N MET A 460 3.56 -18.12 -15.70
CA MET A 460 4.25 -17.64 -16.90
C MET A 460 4.02 -18.57 -18.09
N GLU A 461 4.07 -19.89 -17.86
CA GLU A 461 3.90 -20.91 -18.88
C GLU A 461 2.48 -20.96 -19.46
N ASP A 462 1.50 -20.38 -18.77
CA ASP A 462 0.15 -20.27 -19.28
C ASP A 462 -0.01 -19.06 -20.20
N ILE A 463 0.91 -18.08 -20.21
CA ILE A 463 0.77 -16.90 -21.07
C ILE A 463 1.14 -17.25 -22.52
N VAL A 464 0.17 -17.19 -23.43
CA VAL A 464 0.36 -17.47 -24.87
C VAL A 464 0.52 -16.20 -25.70
N HIS A 465 -0.13 -15.11 -25.29
CA HIS A 465 0.08 -13.78 -25.84
C HIS A 465 0.35 -12.81 -24.71
N PHE A 466 1.34 -11.94 -24.91
CA PHE A 466 1.75 -10.95 -23.94
C PHE A 466 2.17 -9.69 -24.70
N GLU A 467 1.41 -8.63 -24.51
CA GLU A 467 1.69 -7.33 -25.11
C GLU A 467 1.44 -6.22 -24.09
N PHE A 468 1.98 -5.06 -24.38
CA PHE A 468 1.79 -3.89 -23.55
C PHE A 468 0.83 -2.98 -24.30
N ASP A 469 -0.34 -2.75 -23.72
CA ASP A 469 -1.30 -1.82 -24.30
C ASP A 469 -0.89 -0.40 -23.89
N GLU A 470 -0.08 0.24 -24.73
CA GLU A 470 0.39 1.62 -24.53
C GLU A 470 -0.78 2.58 -24.27
N SER A 471 -1.96 2.33 -24.83
CA SER A 471 -3.13 3.20 -24.65
C SER A 471 -3.74 3.14 -23.25
N ARG A 472 -3.45 2.08 -22.48
CA ARG A 472 -4.02 1.83 -21.14
C ARG A 472 -2.97 1.76 -20.05
N ASP A 473 -1.69 1.80 -20.41
CA ASP A 473 -0.56 1.59 -19.51
C ASP A 473 -0.68 0.29 -18.68
N MET A 474 -1.08 -0.79 -19.34
CA MET A 474 -1.22 -2.10 -18.71
C MET A 474 -0.67 -3.18 -19.61
N PHE A 475 -0.25 -4.28 -19.01
CA PHE A 475 0.06 -5.49 -19.76
C PHE A 475 -1.24 -6.24 -20.03
N VAL A 476 -1.45 -6.59 -21.30
CA VAL A 476 -2.55 -7.45 -21.71
C VAL A 476 -2.01 -8.80 -22.13
N TYR A 477 -2.72 -9.83 -21.72
CA TYR A 477 -2.27 -11.20 -21.90
C TYR A 477 -3.43 -12.14 -22.17
N VAL A 478 -3.13 -13.23 -22.87
CA VAL A 478 -4.05 -14.35 -23.08
C VAL A 478 -3.40 -15.58 -22.47
N THR A 479 -4.17 -16.38 -21.73
CA THR A 479 -3.69 -17.64 -21.16
C THR A 479 -4.04 -18.84 -22.02
N LYS A 480 -3.26 -19.91 -21.95
CA LYS A 480 -3.51 -21.18 -22.61
C LYS A 480 -4.89 -21.71 -22.22
N GLY A 481 -5.70 -22.07 -23.20
CA GLY A 481 -7.07 -22.54 -22.98
C GLY A 481 -8.11 -21.41 -22.81
N SER A 482 -7.70 -20.15 -22.88
CA SER A 482 -8.59 -18.99 -22.97
C SER A 482 -8.34 -18.23 -24.25
N ASN A 483 -9.39 -17.69 -24.88
CA ASN A 483 -9.29 -16.71 -25.96
C ASN A 483 -9.55 -15.28 -25.46
N GLU A 484 -9.73 -15.13 -24.16
CA GLU A 484 -10.06 -13.86 -23.52
C GLU A 484 -8.77 -13.12 -23.15
N TRP A 485 -8.68 -11.87 -23.63
CA TRP A 485 -7.66 -10.94 -23.18
C TRP A 485 -7.92 -10.56 -21.71
N ARG A 486 -6.86 -10.51 -20.92
CA ARG A 486 -6.88 -10.06 -19.53
C ARG A 486 -5.86 -8.97 -19.33
N CYS A 487 -6.03 -8.19 -18.27
CA CYS A 487 -5.13 -7.08 -17.94
C CYS A 487 -4.38 -7.33 -16.62
N MET A 488 -3.12 -6.91 -16.54
CA MET A 488 -2.33 -6.87 -15.32
C MET A 488 -1.54 -5.55 -15.21
N ASP A 489 -1.40 -5.04 -13.98
CA ASP A 489 -0.62 -3.82 -13.68
C ASP A 489 0.89 -4.09 -13.69
N ARG A 490 1.72 -3.04 -13.83
CA ARG A 490 3.20 -3.13 -13.91
C ARG A 490 3.89 -3.79 -12.70
N GLY A 491 3.21 -3.83 -11.55
CA GLY A 491 3.71 -4.48 -10.32
C GLY A 491 3.27 -5.91 -10.10
N VAL A 492 2.43 -6.48 -10.99
CA VAL A 492 1.90 -7.84 -10.80
C VAL A 492 3.00 -8.87 -11.03
N GLN A 493 3.25 -9.70 -10.03
CA GLN A 493 4.24 -10.77 -10.13
C GLN A 493 3.68 -11.95 -10.92
N VAL A 494 4.47 -12.43 -11.89
CA VAL A 494 4.18 -13.63 -12.68
C VAL A 494 5.12 -14.74 -12.22
N LEU A 495 4.57 -15.89 -11.82
CA LEU A 495 5.36 -17.01 -11.31
C LEU A 495 5.65 -17.99 -12.45
N SER A 496 6.89 -18.43 -12.62
CA SER A 496 7.19 -19.58 -13.49
C SER A 496 7.09 -20.87 -12.69
N ALA A 497 6.16 -21.75 -13.07
CA ALA A 497 6.01 -23.05 -12.43
C ALA A 497 7.22 -23.96 -12.70
N LYS A 498 7.86 -23.84 -13.88
CA LYS A 498 9.03 -24.66 -14.25
C LYS A 498 10.28 -24.28 -13.49
N SER A 499 10.54 -22.98 -13.33
CA SER A 499 11.79 -22.49 -12.73
C SER A 499 11.66 -22.07 -11.27
N ARG A 500 10.43 -21.97 -10.74
CA ARG A 500 10.11 -21.38 -9.42
C ARG A 500 10.65 -19.97 -9.23
N LYS A 501 10.83 -19.24 -10.33
CA LYS A 501 11.29 -17.84 -10.34
C LYS A 501 10.10 -16.90 -10.46
N VAL A 502 10.29 -15.68 -9.95
CA VAL A 502 9.31 -14.60 -10.04
C VAL A 502 9.76 -13.64 -11.13
N TYR A 503 8.83 -13.29 -12.00
CA TYR A 503 9.02 -12.34 -13.08
C TYR A 503 8.16 -11.10 -12.85
N LEU A 504 8.69 -9.94 -13.21
CA LEU A 504 7.91 -8.72 -13.32
C LEU A 504 7.72 -8.36 -14.79
N PRO A 505 6.50 -8.00 -15.20
CA PRO A 505 6.25 -7.48 -16.53
C PRO A 505 6.89 -6.09 -16.65
N TYR A 506 7.55 -5.85 -17.78
CA TYR A 506 8.21 -4.58 -18.09
C TYR A 506 8.17 -4.33 -19.59
N VAL A 507 8.34 -3.08 -20.00
CA VAL A 507 8.37 -2.69 -21.41
C VAL A 507 9.81 -2.40 -21.80
N THR A 508 10.26 -2.93 -22.93
CA THR A 508 11.55 -2.60 -23.52
C THR A 508 11.39 -2.43 -25.01
N ASN A 509 11.75 -1.25 -25.52
CA ASN A 509 11.60 -0.87 -26.92
C ASN A 509 10.17 -1.08 -27.44
N GLY A 510 9.16 -0.68 -26.65
CA GLY A 510 7.73 -0.82 -26.99
C GLY A 510 7.19 -2.26 -26.96
N LYS A 511 8.01 -3.25 -26.57
CA LYS A 511 7.58 -4.65 -26.44
C LYS A 511 7.47 -5.05 -24.98
N ALA A 512 6.35 -5.69 -24.64
CA ALA A 512 6.17 -6.30 -23.35
C ALA A 512 7.12 -7.49 -23.17
N GLN A 513 7.80 -7.53 -22.04
CA GLN A 513 8.69 -8.61 -21.65
C GLN A 513 8.48 -8.96 -20.16
N LEU A 514 8.96 -10.12 -19.76
CA LEU A 514 8.96 -10.58 -18.37
C LEU A 514 10.41 -10.63 -17.88
N ARG A 515 10.76 -9.80 -16.90
CA ARG A 515 12.11 -9.75 -16.31
C ARG A 515 12.15 -10.61 -15.06
N GLU A 516 13.08 -11.55 -15.02
CA GLU A 516 13.35 -12.31 -13.80
C GLU A 516 13.83 -11.36 -12.70
N ILE A 517 13.18 -11.40 -11.54
CA ILE A 517 13.70 -10.75 -10.34
C ILE A 517 14.73 -11.70 -9.73
N LYS A 518 16.02 -11.40 -9.93
CA LYS A 518 17.07 -12.07 -9.17
C LYS A 518 16.87 -11.71 -7.70
N ARG A 519 16.51 -12.69 -6.86
CA ARG A 519 16.64 -12.53 -5.42
C ARG A 519 18.10 -12.17 -5.17
N SER A 520 18.36 -11.00 -4.57
CA SER A 520 19.69 -10.68 -4.08
C SER A 520 20.10 -11.78 -3.11
N GLU A 521 21.07 -12.60 -3.51
CA GLU A 521 21.69 -13.56 -2.61
C GLU A 521 22.22 -12.79 -1.39
N PRO A 522 22.00 -13.27 -0.15
CA PRO A 522 22.66 -12.69 1.00
C PRO A 522 24.17 -12.77 0.78
N ARG A 523 24.81 -11.60 0.77
CA ARG A 523 26.24 -11.41 0.56
C ARG A 523 26.98 -12.24 1.62
N ALA A 524 27.73 -13.25 1.19
CA ALA A 524 28.59 -14.04 2.07
C ALA A 524 29.63 -13.09 2.69
N GLU A 525 29.46 -12.79 3.97
CA GLU A 525 30.44 -12.03 4.72
C GLU A 525 31.71 -12.85 4.96
N SER A 526 32.81 -12.11 4.94
CA SER A 526 34.21 -12.50 4.87
C SER A 526 34.69 -13.44 5.96
N ALA A 527 35.64 -14.29 5.55
CA ALA A 527 36.43 -15.24 6.33
C ALA A 527 36.99 -14.67 7.64
N GLY A 528 37.01 -15.54 8.65
CA GLY A 528 37.38 -15.23 10.02
C GLY A 528 38.87 -15.03 10.28
N ASN A 529 39.15 -14.20 11.28
CA ASN A 529 40.39 -14.23 12.04
C ASN A 529 40.20 -15.15 13.25
N SER A 530 40.98 -16.22 13.30
CA SER A 530 41.11 -17.10 14.47
C SER A 530 42.25 -16.58 15.36
N SER A 531 41.90 -16.08 16.55
CA SER A 531 42.86 -15.78 17.62
C SER A 531 42.97 -16.97 18.57
N GLY A 532 44.20 -17.36 18.86
CA GLY A 532 44.56 -18.55 19.63
C GLY A 532 44.05 -18.58 21.07
N ARG A 533 43.80 -19.80 21.55
CA ARG A 533 43.64 -20.13 22.96
C ARG A 533 44.98 -20.65 23.48
N GLU A 534 45.61 -19.89 24.35
CA GLU A 534 46.58 -20.41 25.33
C GLU A 534 45.83 -21.02 26.51
N SER A 535 46.28 -22.21 26.90
CA SER A 535 45.76 -23.00 28.01
C SER A 535 46.83 -23.09 29.09
N ASP A 536 46.64 -22.35 30.18
CA ASP A 536 47.45 -22.52 31.39
C ASP A 536 46.71 -23.35 32.43
N HIS A 537 47.28 -24.54 32.70
CA HIS A 537 46.96 -25.38 33.84
C HIS A 537 47.77 -24.92 35.05
N SER A 538 47.11 -24.46 36.11
CA SER A 538 47.71 -24.37 37.44
C SER A 538 46.99 -25.31 38.41
N ASN A 539 47.77 -26.23 38.97
CA ASN A 539 47.34 -27.33 39.82
C ASN A 539 47.73 -26.98 41.27
N GLY A 540 46.79 -26.46 42.06
CA GLY A 540 47.00 -26.09 43.46
C GLY A 540 46.43 -27.15 44.41
N LYS A 541 47.26 -28.10 44.86
CA LYS A 541 46.89 -29.06 45.91
C LYS A 541 46.97 -28.40 47.30
N GLY A 542 45.86 -28.51 48.01
CA GLY A 542 45.63 -27.93 49.34
C GLY A 542 46.30 -28.67 50.50
N LYS A 543 46.46 -27.87 51.55
CA LYS A 543 46.98 -28.12 52.89
C LYS A 543 46.32 -29.30 53.62
N LYS A 544 47.12 -30.06 54.38
CA LYS A 544 46.72 -30.69 55.65
C LYS A 544 47.86 -30.58 56.67
N LYS A 545 47.62 -29.88 57.77
CA LYS A 545 48.35 -30.02 59.05
C LYS A 545 47.40 -29.72 60.20
N LYS A 546 47.32 -30.68 61.12
CA LYS A 546 46.99 -30.63 62.55
C LYS A 546 47.41 -31.99 63.14
N PRO A 547 47.70 -32.12 64.44
CA PRO A 547 47.97 -31.09 65.45
C PRO A 547 49.46 -30.73 65.54
#